data_AF-A0A2G2K0H4-F1
#
_entry.id   AF-A0A2G2K0H4-F1
#
_cell.length_a   1.000
_cell.length_b   1.000
_cell.length_c   1.000
_cell.angle_alpha   90.00
_cell.angle_beta   90.00
_cell.angle_gamma   90.00
#
_symmetry.space_group_name_H-M   'P 1'
#
loop_
_entity.id
_entity.type
_entity.pdbx_description
1 polymer ?
#
loop_
_entity_poly.entity_id
_entity_poly.type
_entity_poly.pdbx_seq_one_letter_code
_entity_poly.pdbx_strand_id
1 'polypeptide(L)'
;HLTIIPEKQAVHIDGKNELKKFLKENSKKSRTNVVPEKLRPAKLYFTVTKNGSIKNVKLDRSSGYPLLDEKIIELINNTSGKWKPAENYKGEKIEQELVVSFGLMGC
;
A
#
# COMPACT_ATOMS: atom_id res chain seq x y z
N HIS A 1 16.25 -6.98 15.20
CA HIS A 1 15.46 -5.89 14.58
C HIS A 1 14.42 -5.45 15.60
N LEU A 2 14.38 -4.16 15.95
CA LEU A 2 13.42 -3.62 16.94
C LEU A 2 12.26 -2.98 16.18
N THR A 3 11.07 -3.56 16.29
CA THR A 3 9.86 -2.98 15.71
C THR A 3 9.22 -2.06 16.74
N ILE A 4 9.24 -0.75 16.48
CA ILE A 4 8.47 0.20 17.29
C ILE A 4 7.01 0.05 16.89
N ILE A 5 6.18 -0.45 17.81
CA ILE A 5 4.73 -0.54 17.60
C ILE A 5 4.16 0.87 17.82
N PRO A 6 3.53 1.49 16.81
CA PRO A 6 2.88 2.77 16.99
C PRO A 6 1.65 2.66 17.88
N GLU A 7 1.39 3.71 18.65
CA GLU A 7 0.14 3.88 19.38
C GLU A 7 -0.97 4.31 18.43
N LYS A 8 -0.65 5.21 17.48
CA LYS A 8 -1.54 5.58 16.36
C LYS A 8 -0.90 5.19 15.05
N GLN A 9 -1.58 4.37 14.26
CA GLN A 9 -1.09 3.95 12.95
C GLN A 9 -1.18 5.10 11.93
N ALA A 10 -0.33 5.04 10.92
CA ALA A 10 -0.40 5.89 9.75
C ALA A 10 -1.70 5.64 8.97
N VAL A 11 -2.35 6.72 8.55
CA VAL A 11 -3.67 6.68 7.90
C VAL A 11 -3.66 7.57 6.67
N HIS A 12 -4.13 7.04 5.54
CA HIS A 12 -4.36 7.84 4.33
C HIS A 12 -5.39 8.95 4.64
N ILE A 13 -5.19 10.16 4.12
CA ILE A 13 -5.99 11.33 4.50
C ILE A 13 -7.50 11.13 4.27
N ASP A 14 -7.85 10.42 3.19
CA ASP A 14 -9.23 10.08 2.82
C ASP A 14 -9.73 8.77 3.48
N GLY A 15 -8.90 8.15 4.32
CA GLY A 15 -9.19 6.90 5.00
C GLY A 15 -8.93 5.65 4.14
N LYS A 16 -9.04 4.49 4.82
CA LYS A 16 -8.71 3.18 4.24
C LYS A 16 -9.62 2.78 3.07
N ASN A 17 -10.90 3.10 3.14
CA ASN A 17 -11.89 2.71 2.13
C ASN A 17 -11.67 3.48 0.83
N GLU A 18 -11.40 4.78 0.90
CA GLU A 18 -11.09 5.58 -0.28
C GLU A 18 -9.75 5.18 -0.90
N LEU A 19 -8.74 4.84 -0.10
CA LEU A 19 -7.50 4.28 -0.63
C LEU A 19 -7.76 2.98 -1.41
N LYS A 20 -8.55 2.05 -0.85
CA LYS A 20 -8.92 0.80 -1.55
C LYS A 20 -9.64 1.08 -2.87
N LYS A 21 -10.61 2.00 -2.85
CA LYS A 21 -11.37 2.41 -4.04
C LYS A 21 -10.46 3.05 -5.08
N PHE A 22 -9.60 3.98 -4.68
CA PHE A 22 -8.59 4.61 -5.54
C PHE A 22 -7.71 3.55 -6.22
N LEU A 23 -7.17 2.59 -5.48
CA LEU A 23 -6.34 1.52 -6.04
C LEU A 23 -7.14 0.63 -6.99
N LYS A 24 -8.38 0.28 -6.65
CA LYS A 24 -9.26 -0.56 -7.48
C LYS A 24 -9.61 0.11 -8.81
N GLU A 25 -10.07 1.35 -8.78
CA GLU A 25 -10.51 2.07 -9.99
C GLU A 25 -9.32 2.40 -10.90
N ASN A 26 -8.20 2.89 -10.34
CA ASN A 26 -7.05 3.32 -11.14
C ASN A 26 -6.19 2.16 -11.67
N SER A 27 -6.39 0.93 -11.19
CA SER A 27 -5.76 -0.27 -11.74
C SER A 27 -6.68 -1.07 -12.68
N LYS A 28 -7.90 -0.60 -12.95
CA LYS A 28 -8.89 -1.30 -13.78
C LYS A 28 -8.34 -1.68 -15.17
N LYS A 29 -7.63 -0.75 -15.84
CA LYS A 29 -7.02 -1.00 -17.16
C LYS A 29 -5.95 -2.09 -17.12
N SER A 30 -5.14 -2.13 -16.05
CA SER A 30 -4.11 -3.16 -15.85
C SER A 30 -4.69 -4.54 -15.50
N ARG A 31 -6.00 -4.63 -15.23
CA ARG A 31 -6.71 -5.88 -14.93
C ARG A 31 -7.42 -6.49 -16.13
N THR A 32 -7.50 -5.81 -17.27
CA THR A 32 -8.27 -6.28 -18.44
C THR A 32 -7.85 -7.66 -18.93
N ASN A 33 -6.55 -7.98 -18.88
CA ASN A 33 -6.00 -9.26 -19.33
C ASN A 33 -5.66 -10.23 -18.18
N VAL A 34 -6.15 -9.93 -16.97
CA VAL A 34 -5.93 -10.78 -15.79
C VAL A 34 -6.89 -11.95 -15.86
N VAL A 35 -6.33 -13.16 -15.85
CA VAL A 35 -7.09 -14.41 -15.73
C VAL A 35 -7.17 -14.74 -14.24
N PRO A 36 -8.36 -14.73 -13.62
CA PRO A 36 -8.51 -14.89 -12.18
C PRO A 36 -7.82 -16.14 -11.60
N GLU A 37 -7.86 -17.25 -12.32
CA GLU A 37 -7.27 -18.54 -11.92
C GLU A 37 -5.73 -18.52 -11.90
N LYS A 38 -5.11 -17.64 -12.68
CA LYS A 38 -3.65 -17.47 -12.76
C LYS A 38 -3.15 -16.35 -11.85
N LEU A 39 -4.07 -15.55 -11.29
CA LEU A 39 -3.75 -14.45 -10.40
C LEU A 39 -3.27 -14.98 -9.06
N ARG A 40 -2.09 -14.53 -8.65
CA ARG A 40 -1.47 -14.94 -7.39
C ARG A 40 -1.64 -13.86 -6.33
N PRO A 41 -1.77 -14.23 -5.05
CA PRO A 41 -1.74 -13.25 -3.97
C PRO A 41 -0.40 -12.52 -3.96
N ALA A 42 -0.45 -11.20 -4.01
CA ALA A 42 0.70 -10.30 -3.99
C ALA A 42 0.66 -9.40 -2.74
N LYS A 43 1.85 -9.07 -2.24
CA LYS A 43 2.02 -8.17 -1.10
C LYS A 43 3.01 -7.08 -1.47
N LEU A 44 2.58 -5.83 -1.35
CA LEU A 44 3.40 -4.66 -1.53
C LEU A 44 3.62 -3.98 -0.17
N TYR A 45 4.87 -3.93 0.24
CA TYR A 45 5.32 -3.23 1.43
C TYR A 45 5.76 -1.82 1.07
N PHE A 46 5.48 -0.86 1.93
CA PHE A 46 5.94 0.52 1.77
C PHE A 46 6.01 1.20 3.12
N THR A 47 6.88 2.19 3.26
CA THR A 47 7.04 2.96 4.49
C THR A 47 6.41 4.34 4.33
N VAL A 48 5.51 4.70 5.25
CA VAL A 48 5.05 6.08 5.45
C VAL A 48 6.05 6.78 6.36
N THR A 49 6.61 7.90 5.90
CA THR A 49 7.58 8.68 6.67
C THR A 49 6.89 9.58 7.69
N LYS A 50 7.68 10.21 8.57
CA LYS A 50 7.22 11.22 9.53
C LYS A 50 6.54 12.45 8.89
N ASN A 51 6.78 12.68 7.60
CA ASN A 51 6.21 13.80 6.84
C ASN A 51 5.03 13.37 5.95
N GLY A 52 4.61 12.10 6.03
CA GLY A 52 3.52 11.57 5.21
C GLY A 52 3.93 11.22 3.77
N SER A 53 5.22 11.24 3.45
CA SER A 53 5.73 10.75 2.16
C SER A 53 5.91 9.24 2.16
N ILE A 54 6.08 8.64 0.98
CA ILE A 54 6.28 7.20 0.80
C ILE A 54 7.73 6.90 0.44
N LYS A 55 8.31 5.84 1.02
CA LYS A 55 9.61 5.28 0.65
C LYS A 55 9.63 3.75 0.79
N ASN A 56 10.73 3.11 0.37
CA ASN A 56 10.96 1.66 0.52
C ASN A 56 9.82 0.80 -0.04
N VAL A 57 9.28 1.18 -1.21
CA VAL A 57 8.23 0.42 -1.88
C VAL A 57 8.83 -0.89 -2.41
N LYS A 58 8.39 -2.03 -1.86
CA LYS A 58 8.93 -3.35 -2.14
C LYS A 58 7.81 -4.36 -2.37
N LEU A 59 7.83 -4.99 -3.54
CA LEU A 59 6.97 -6.13 -3.84
C LEU A 59 7.60 -7.39 -3.23
N ASP A 60 6.92 -8.03 -2.28
CA ASP A 60 7.38 -9.30 -1.67
C ASP A 60 7.21 -10.47 -2.63
N ARG A 61 6.05 -10.54 -3.28
CA ARG A 61 5.73 -11.55 -4.30
C ARG A 61 4.85 -10.94 -5.38
N SER A 62 5.13 -11.31 -6.62
CA SER A 62 4.37 -10.87 -7.80
C SER A 62 2.99 -11.50 -7.87
N SER A 63 2.03 -10.77 -8.43
CA SER A 63 0.70 -11.29 -8.74
C SER A 63 0.68 -12.26 -9.93
N GLY A 64 1.82 -12.43 -10.63
CA GLY A 64 1.90 -13.11 -11.92
C GLY A 64 1.58 -12.21 -13.10
N TYR A 65 1.26 -10.93 -12.85
CA TYR A 65 0.92 -9.93 -13.87
C TYR A 65 1.77 -8.67 -13.70
N PRO A 66 2.92 -8.55 -14.39
CA PRO A 66 3.85 -7.43 -14.23
C PRO A 66 3.18 -6.05 -14.39
N LEU A 67 2.31 -5.90 -15.40
CA LEU A 67 1.59 -4.64 -15.63
C LEU A 67 0.64 -4.25 -14.49
N LEU A 68 0.09 -5.23 -13.77
CA LEU A 68 -0.71 -4.97 -12.58
C LEU A 68 0.19 -4.61 -11.40
N ASP A 69 1.27 -5.36 -11.19
CA ASP A 69 2.24 -5.12 -10.11
C ASP A 69 2.85 -3.71 -10.21
N GLU A 70 3.35 -3.35 -11.39
CA GLU A 70 3.90 -2.02 -11.70
C GLU A 70 2.85 -0.93 -11.44
N LYS A 71 1.59 -1.16 -11.86
CA LYS A 71 0.54 -0.16 -11.65
C LYS A 71 0.22 0.04 -10.17
N ILE A 72 0.20 -1.02 -9.37
CA ILE A 72 -0.03 -0.89 -7.92
C ILE A 72 1.14 -0.17 -7.24
N ILE A 73 2.38 -0.44 -7.65
CA ILE A 73 3.58 0.28 -7.18
C ILE A 73 3.47 1.78 -7.51
N GLU A 74 3.15 2.12 -8.76
CA GLU A 74 2.95 3.50 -9.21
C GLU A 74 1.87 4.21 -8.38
N LEU A 75 0.71 3.56 -8.20
CA LEU A 75 -0.41 4.16 -7.47
C LEU A 75 -0.08 4.39 -5.99
N ILE A 76 0.66 3.49 -5.33
CA ILE A 76 1.11 3.72 -3.95
C ILE A 76 2.09 4.89 -3.89
N ASN A 77 3.05 5.00 -4.81
CA ASN A 77 3.95 6.15 -4.87
C ASN A 77 3.18 7.48 -5.05
N ASN A 78 2.11 7.48 -5.85
CA ASN A 78 1.26 8.65 -6.06
C ASN A 78 0.45 9.08 -4.82
N THR A 79 0.43 8.28 -3.75
CA THR A 79 -0.17 8.67 -2.46
C THR A 79 0.81 9.42 -1.55
N SER A 80 2.06 9.63 -1.98
CA SER A 80 3.05 10.39 -1.22
C SER A 80 2.54 11.80 -0.87
N GLY A 81 2.66 12.18 0.40
CA GLY A 81 2.12 13.44 0.94
C GLY A 81 0.65 13.38 1.36
N LYS A 82 -0.06 12.27 1.09
CA LYS A 82 -1.49 12.07 1.46
C LYS A 82 -1.66 11.18 2.69
N TRP A 83 -0.67 11.12 3.56
CA TRP A 83 -0.70 10.29 4.76
C TRP A 83 -0.52 11.10 6.02
N LYS A 84 -1.36 10.81 7.01
CA LYS A 84 -1.08 11.15 8.40
C LYS A 84 -0.06 10.12 8.92
N PRO A 85 1.11 10.55 9.42
CA PRO A 85 2.15 9.66 9.91
C PRO A 85 1.69 8.93 11.18
N ALA A 86 2.36 7.83 11.50
CA ALA A 86 2.14 7.12 12.75
C ALA A 86 2.71 7.90 13.95
N GLU A 87 2.14 7.70 15.13
CA GLU A 87 2.61 8.30 16.39
C GLU A 87 2.92 7.19 17.40
N ASN A 88 4.03 7.34 18.14
CA ASN A 88 4.31 6.46 19.29
C ASN A 88 3.51 6.90 20.54
N TYR A 89 3.71 6.20 21.66
CA TYR A 89 3.04 6.49 22.94
C TYR A 89 3.30 7.91 23.50
N LYS A 90 4.35 8.60 23.03
CA LYS A 90 4.68 9.98 23.40
C LYS A 90 4.07 11.02 22.45
N GLY A 91 3.33 10.60 21.42
CA GLY A 91 2.85 11.49 20.36
C GLY A 91 3.92 11.90 19.34
N GLU A 92 5.10 11.29 19.38
CA GLU A 92 6.16 11.58 18.41
C GLU A 92 5.86 10.88 17.08
N LYS A 93 5.97 11.61 15.98
CA LYS A 93 5.81 11.05 14.63
C LYS A 93 6.92 10.04 14.35
N ILE A 94 6.53 8.83 13.96
CA ILE A 94 7.44 7.75 13.57
C ILE A 94 7.17 7.31 12.13
N GLU A 95 8.17 6.66 11.55
CA GLU A 95 7.97 5.96 10.28
C GLU A 95 7.25 4.64 10.55
N GLN A 96 6.37 4.24 9.65
CA GLN A 96 5.67 2.96 9.74
C GLN A 96 5.66 2.24 8.40
N GLU A 97 6.07 0.97 8.42
CA GLU A 97 5.86 0.07 7.30
C GLU A 97 4.41 -0.42 7.28
N LEU A 98 3.78 -0.31 6.10
CA LEU A 98 2.44 -0.79 5.82
C LEU A 98 2.51 -1.81 4.68
N VAL A 99 1.47 -2.64 4.60
CA VAL A 99 1.32 -3.65 3.55
C VAL A 99 -0.04 -3.52 2.87
N VAL A 100 -0.03 -3.54 1.55
CA VAL A 100 -1.24 -3.75 0.73
C VAL A 100 -1.15 -5.13 0.12
N SER A 101 -2.19 -5.93 0.34
CA SER A 101 -2.36 -7.23 -0.30
C SER A 101 -3.34 -7.10 -1.47
N PHE A 102 -3.00 -7.69 -2.61
CA PHE A 102 -3.83 -7.71 -3.81
C PHE A 102 -3.69 -9.07 -4.51
N GLY A 103 -4.48 -9.32 -5.55
CA GLY A 103 -4.44 -10.62 -6.25
C GLY A 103 -5.31 -11.72 -5.62
N LEU A 104 -6.02 -11.41 -4.54
CA LEU A 104 -7.09 -12.24 -3.99
C LEU A 104 -8.43 -11.67 -4.45
N MET A 105 -9.20 -12.43 -5.23
CA MET A 105 -10.55 -12.03 -5.67
C MET A 105 -11.63 -12.14 -4.56
N GLY A 106 -11.24 -12.40 -3.31
CA GLY A 106 -12.17 -12.48 -2.18
C GLY A 106 -11.59 -11.85 -0.93
N CYS A 107 -11.98 -10.60 -0.67
CA CYS A 107 -12.14 -9.96 0.65
C CYS A 107 -13.04 -8.73 0.47
#